data_AF-A0A517ZUA1-F1
#
_entry.id   AF-A0A517ZUA1-F1
#
_cell.length_a   1.000
_cell.length_b   1.000
_cell.length_c   1.000
_cell.angle_alpha   90.00
_cell.angle_beta   90.00
_cell.angle_gamma   90.00
#
_symmetry.space_group_name_H-M   'P 1'
#
loop_
_entity.id
_entity.type
_entity.pdbx_description
1 polymer ?
#
loop_
_entity_poly.entity_id
_entity_poly.type
_entity_poly.pdbx_seq_one_letter_code
_entity_poly.pdbx_strand_id
1 'polypeptide(L)' 'MAKKIVIVSLAASGLVGAIALVDLITGFPFGKFSATMDICMIIGAAVVLYMAYDTIDEVK' A
#
# COMPACT_ATOMS: atom_id res chain seq x y z
N MET A 1 0.74 -9.14 -20.28
CA MET A 1 -0.04 -9.55 -19.09
C MET A 1 0.63 -9.06 -17.81
N ALA A 2 1.94 -9.30 -17.64
CA ALA A 2 2.74 -8.83 -16.51
C ALA A 2 2.59 -7.33 -16.19
N LYS A 3 2.67 -6.44 -17.19
CA LYS A 3 2.52 -4.99 -16.99
C LYS A 3 1.21 -4.58 -16.30
N LYS A 4 0.10 -5.23 -16.65
CA LYS A 4 -1.21 -4.97 -16.04
C LYS A 4 -1.22 -5.37 -14.57
N ILE A 5 -0.60 -6.49 -14.23
CA ILE A 5 -0.50 -6.98 -12.85
C ILE A 5 0.31 -5.99 -12.01
N VAL A 6 1.48 -5.53 -12.50
CA VAL A 6 2.32 -4.56 -11.79
C VAL A 6 1.56 -3.25 -11.51
N ILE A 7 0.85 -2.71 -12.51
CA ILE A 7 0.07 -1.48 -12.34
C ILE A 7 -1.08 -1.66 -11.33
N VAL A 8 -1.78 -2.80 -11.37
CA VAL A 8 -2.86 -3.09 -10.42
C VAL A 8 -2.31 -3.26 -9.01
N SER A 9 -1.18 -3.96 -8.84
CA SER A 9 -0.50 -4.13 -7.55
C SER A 9 -0.02 -2.80 -6.98
N LEU A 10 0.50 -1.91 -7.83
CA LEU A 10 0.92 -0.56 -7.43
C LEU A 10 -0.27 0.29 -6.97
N ALA A 11 -1.37 0.27 -7.72
CA ALA A 11 -2.60 0.99 -7.36
C ALA A 11 -3.24 0.45 -6.06
N ALA A 12 -3.32 -0.87 -5.91
CA ALA A 12 -3.92 -1.51 -4.73
C ALA A 12 -3.08 -1.25 -3.47
N SER A 13 -1.75 -1.44 -3.54
CA SER A 13 -0.86 -1.18 -2.40
C SER A 13 -0.85 0.29 -2.00
N GLY A 14 -0.86 1.21 -2.97
CA GLY A 14 -0.99 2.65 -2.70
C GLY A 14 -2.29 3.01 -1.97
N LEU A 15 -3.42 2.44 -2.39
CA LEU A 15 -4.70 2.63 -1.70
C LEU A 15 -4.68 2.08 -0.27
N VAL A 16 -4.13 0.89 -0.06
CA VAL A 16 -4.02 0.28 1.27
C VAL A 16 -3.17 1.14 2.20
N GLY A 17 -2.00 1.60 1.73
CA GLY A 17 -1.13 2.48 2.50
C GLY A 17 -1.80 3.81 2.85
N ALA A 18 -2.53 4.40 1.90
CA ALA A 18 -3.27 5.64 2.12
C ALA A 18 -4.40 5.46 3.16
N ILE A 19 -5.18 4.39 3.09
CA ILE A 19 -6.25 4.11 4.06
C ILE A 19 -5.67 3.87 5.46
N ALA A 20 -4.57 3.11 5.57
CA ALA A 20 -3.91 2.86 6.84
C ALA A 20 -3.30 4.15 7.44
N LEU A 21 -2.75 5.04 6.61
CA LEU A 21 -2.30 6.37 7.04
C LEU A 21 -3.46 7.24 7.55
N VAL A 22 -4.59 7.24 6.84
CA VAL A 22 -5.79 7.98 7.26
C VAL A 22 -6.33 7.43 8.57
N ASP A 23 -6.35 6.10 8.77
CA ASP A 23 -6.78 5.50 10.04
C ASP A 23 -5.84 5.83 11.19
N LEU A 24 -4.52 5.80 10.97
CA LEU A 24 -3.54 6.16 12.00
C LEU A 24 -3.71 7.62 12.48
N ILE A 25 -3.95 8.55 11.55
CA ILE A 25 -4.10 9.99 11.85
C ILE A 25 -5.47 10.28 12.46
N THR A 26 -6.55 9.87 11.78
CA THR A 26 -7.92 10.28 12.09
C THR A 26 -8.70 9.27 12.93
N GLY A 27 -8.31 8.00 12.92
CA GLY A 27 -9.06 6.89 13.49
C GLY A 27 -10.24 6.42 12.66
N PHE A 28 -10.35 6.83 11.41
CA PHE A 28 -11.37 6.36 10.48
C PHE A 28 -10.68 5.67 9.30
N PRO A 29 -11.12 4.49 8.83
CA PRO A 29 -12.38 3.78 9.10
C PRO A 29 -12.35 2.66 10.18
N PHE A 30 -11.21 2.33 10.78
CA PHE A 30 -11.04 1.19 11.69
C PHE A 30 -11.05 1.56 13.18
N GLY A 31 -11.12 2.85 13.53
CA GLY A 31 -11.38 3.28 14.91
C GLY A 31 -10.15 3.33 15.82
N LYS A 32 -8.92 3.42 15.27
CA LYS A 32 -7.66 3.26 16.04
C LYS A 32 -7.61 1.96 16.83
N PHE A 33 -8.23 0.89 16.30
CA PHE A 33 -8.33 -0.39 17.00
C PHE A 33 -6.95 -0.94 17.40
N SER A 34 -5.93 -0.73 16.55
CA SER A 34 -4.55 -1.05 16.86
C SER A 34 -3.58 -0.26 15.99
N ALA A 35 -2.89 0.72 16.59
CA ALA A 35 -1.85 1.48 15.89
C ALA A 35 -0.72 0.57 15.35
N THR A 36 -0.47 -0.57 15.99
CA THR A 36 0.48 -1.58 15.50
C THR A 36 0.04 -2.16 14.15
N MET A 37 -1.26 -2.39 13.96
CA MET A 37 -1.79 -2.91 12.70
C MET A 37 -1.64 -1.89 11.57
N ASP A 38 -1.93 -0.62 11.84
CA ASP A 38 -1.80 0.46 10.87
C ASP A 38 -0.36 0.63 10.41
N ILE A 39 0.59 0.62 11.36
CA ILE A 39 2.03 0.70 11.06
C ILE A 39 2.48 -0.49 10.20
N CYS A 40 2.07 -1.71 10.55
CA CYS A 40 2.39 -2.90 9.75
C CYS A 40 1.81 -2.83 8.33
N MET A 41 0.57 -2.33 8.18
CA MET A 41 -0.05 -2.13 6.86
C MET A 41 0.69 -1.07 6.04
N ILE A 42 1.09 0.04 6.66
CA ILE A 42 1.85 1.11 5.99
C ILE A 42 3.20 0.57 5.50
N ILE A 43 3.93 -0.16 6.35
CA ILE A 43 5.22 -0.77 5.99
C ILE A 43 5.03 -1.78 4.85
N GLY A 44 4.05 -2.68 4.97
CA GLY A 44 3.76 -3.68 3.94
C GLY A 44 3.39 -3.04 2.60
N ALA A 45 2.52 -2.01 2.63
CA ALA A 45 2.14 -1.25 1.45
C ALA A 45 3.36 -0.56 0.81
N ALA A 46 4.24 0.05 1.61
CA ALA A 46 5.46 0.70 1.12
C ALA A 46 6.43 -0.27 0.43
N VAL A 47 6.62 -1.47 0.99
CA VAL A 47 7.47 -2.52 0.38
C VAL A 47 6.90 -2.94 -0.98
N VAL A 48 5.60 -3.20 -1.06
CA VAL A 48 4.95 -3.61 -2.32
C VAL A 48 5.02 -2.48 -3.36
N LEU A 49 4.79 -1.23 -2.94
CA LEU A 49 4.91 -0.06 -3.82
C LEU A 49 6.33 0.09 -4.38
N TYR A 50 7.34 -0.07 -3.52
CA TYR A 50 8.75 -0.02 -3.93
C TYR A 50 9.07 -1.12 -4.95
N MET A 51 8.68 -2.36 -4.68
CA MET A 51 8.89 -3.48 -5.61
C MET A 51 8.16 -3.25 -6.93
N ALA A 52 6.89 -2.80 -6.89
CA ALA A 52 6.10 -2.57 -8.08
C ALA A 52 6.67 -1.40 -8.92
N TYR A 53 7.24 -0.39 -8.28
CA TYR A 53 7.91 0.73 -8.95
C TYR A 53 9.20 0.26 -9.65
N ASP A 54 10.03 -0.54 -8.97
CA ASP A 54 11.27 -1.08 -9.54
C ASP A 54 10.99 -1.98 -10.76
N THR A 55 9.99 -2.86 -10.63
CA THR A 55 9.59 -3.79 -11.70
C THR A 55 8.87 -3.08 -12.86
N ILE A 56 8.34 -1.86 -12.70
CA ILE A 56 7.58 -1.18 -13.78
C ILE A 56 8.45 -0.84 -14.98
N ASP A 57 9.74 -0.57 -14.75
CA ASP A 57 10.71 -0.23 -15.78
C ASP A 57 11.27 -1.46 -16.49
N GLU A 58 11.33 -2.60 -15.79
CA GLU A 58 11.74 -3.89 -16.36
C GLU A 58 10.66 -4.51 -17.27
N VAL A 59 9.38 -4.17 -17.02
CA VAL A 59 8.22 -4.74 -17.72
C VAL A 59 7.76 -3.85 -18.91
N LYS A 60 8.67 -3.01 -19.45
CA LYS A 60 8.45 -2.25 -20.70
C LYS A 60 8.43 -3.15 -21.93
#